data_AF-A0A117MJ11-F1
#
_entry.id   AF-A0A117MJ11-F1
#
_cell.length_a   1.000
_cell.length_b   1.000
_cell.length_c   1.000
_cell.angle_alpha   90.00
_cell.angle_beta   90.00
_cell.angle_gamma   90.00
#
_symmetry.space_group_name_H-M   'P 1'
#
loop_
_entity.id
_entity.type
_entity.pdbx_description
1 polymer ?
#
loop_
_entity_poly.entity_id
_entity_poly.type
_entity_poly.pdbx_seq_one_letter_code
_entity_poly.pdbx_strand_id
1 'polypeptide(L)'
;MKNIFKTVALGFVFMVTFSCNTSNSEKNEVTIPKSELLNKIKGGWAGQVIGCTYGGPTEFQWNGTMIDDHVPIPWDDTRLLWYYENAPGLYDDIYMDLTFVNVFEKQGLDAPDSLHALAFAHAKYPLW
;
A
#
# COMPACT_ATOMS: atom_id res chain seq x y z
N MET A 1 -25.34 -52.41 4.39
CA MET A 1 -25.40 -50.93 4.21
C MET A 1 -24.80 -50.15 5.38
N LYS A 2 -25.20 -50.39 6.65
CA LYS A 2 -24.66 -49.65 7.82
C LYS A 2 -23.12 -49.73 8.00
N ASN A 3 -22.50 -50.86 7.69
CA ASN A 3 -21.04 -51.01 7.81
C ASN A 3 -20.27 -50.28 6.70
N ILE A 4 -20.81 -50.25 5.47
CA ILE A 4 -20.24 -49.48 4.35
C ILE A 4 -20.27 -47.98 4.66
N PHE A 5 -21.37 -47.49 5.22
CA PHE A 5 -21.49 -46.08 5.61
C PHE A 5 -20.50 -45.69 6.72
N LYS A 6 -20.24 -46.60 7.68
CA LYS A 6 -19.19 -46.40 8.70
C LYS A 6 -17.78 -46.40 8.11
N THR A 7 -17.48 -47.31 7.17
CA THR A 7 -16.17 -47.37 6.52
C THR A 7 -15.91 -46.13 5.66
N VAL A 8 -16.93 -45.65 4.92
CA VAL A 8 -16.83 -44.41 4.13
C VAL A 8 -16.68 -43.18 5.02
N ALA A 9 -17.45 -43.10 6.12
CA ALA A 9 -17.31 -42.01 7.08
C ALA A 9 -15.92 -42.00 7.75
N LEU A 10 -15.37 -43.16 8.09
CA LEU A 10 -14.04 -43.28 8.69
C LEU A 10 -12.94 -42.90 7.69
N GLY A 11 -13.08 -43.27 6.41
CA GLY A 11 -12.18 -42.84 5.34
C GLY A 11 -12.21 -41.34 5.10
N PHE A 12 -13.39 -40.70 5.18
CA PHE A 12 -13.53 -39.25 5.02
C PHE A 12 -12.88 -38.49 6.19
N VAL A 13 -13.02 -38.98 7.42
CA VAL A 13 -12.34 -38.41 8.60
C VAL A 13 -10.82 -38.52 8.47
N PHE A 14 -10.30 -39.66 7.98
CA PHE A 14 -8.86 -39.85 7.77
C PHE A 14 -8.29 -38.92 6.69
N MET A 15 -9.08 -38.62 5.66
CA MET A 15 -8.70 -37.71 4.57
C MET A 15 -8.66 -36.24 5.01
N VAL A 16 -9.56 -35.84 5.91
CA VAL A 16 -9.58 -34.48 6.50
C VAL A 16 -8.38 -34.26 7.43
N THR A 17 -7.92 -35.28 8.16
CA THR A 17 -6.79 -35.13 9.09
C THR A 17 -5.41 -35.08 8.43
N PHE A 18 -5.26 -35.56 7.19
CA PHE A 18 -3.99 -35.48 6.44
C PHE A 18 -3.86 -34.22 5.57
N SER A 19 -4.91 -33.39 5.46
CA SER A 19 -4.91 -32.21 4.59
C SER A 19 -4.31 -30.96 5.23
N CYS A 20 -3.94 -30.99 6.51
CA CYS A 20 -3.19 -29.93 7.18
C CYS A 20 -1.68 -30.19 7.07
N ASN A 21 -1.12 -29.97 5.88
CA ASN A 21 0.31 -29.67 5.78
C ASN A 21 0.45 -28.16 6.02
N THR A 22 0.57 -27.76 7.28
CA THR A 22 1.13 -26.45 7.63
C THR A 22 2.60 -26.53 7.26
N SER A 23 2.95 -26.23 6.00
CA SER A 23 4.32 -25.85 5.68
C SER A 23 4.60 -24.64 6.57
N ASN A 24 5.34 -24.85 7.66
CA ASN A 24 5.98 -23.77 8.37
C ASN A 24 6.87 -23.10 7.32
N SER A 25 6.33 -22.05 6.69
CA SER A 25 7.12 -21.09 5.96
C SER A 25 8.14 -20.60 6.97
N GLU A 26 9.38 -21.10 6.89
CA GLU A 26 10.49 -20.55 7.64
C GLU A 26 10.47 -19.05 7.38
N LYS A 27 10.14 -18.28 8.42
CA LYS A 27 10.19 -16.83 8.35
C LYS A 27 11.67 -16.49 8.24
N ASN A 28 12.13 -16.29 7.01
CA ASN A 28 13.48 -15.81 6.75
C ASN A 28 13.59 -14.41 7.32
N GLU A 29 14.12 -14.29 8.54
CA GLU A 29 14.46 -13.00 9.11
C GLU A 29 15.64 -12.41 8.34
N VAL A 30 15.48 -11.18 7.87
CA VAL A 30 16.55 -10.46 7.18
C VAL A 30 17.09 -9.40 8.12
N THR A 31 18.41 -9.42 8.35
CA THR A 31 19.08 -8.35 9.10
C THR A 31 19.44 -7.22 8.13
N ILE A 32 18.96 -6.00 8.42
CA ILE A 32 19.25 -4.81 7.61
C ILE A 32 19.95 -3.78 8.50
N PRO A 33 21.09 -3.18 8.07
CA PRO A 33 21.71 -2.07 8.76
C PRO A 33 20.74 -0.88 8.90
N LYS A 34 20.75 -0.20 10.04
CA LYS A 34 19.87 0.96 10.27
C LYS A 34 20.01 2.05 9.20
N SER A 35 21.22 2.28 8.70
CA SER A 35 21.49 3.25 7.62
C SER A 35 20.82 2.85 6.32
N GLU A 36 20.85 1.56 5.98
CA GLU A 36 20.21 1.03 4.79
C GLU A 36 18.68 1.06 4.92
N LEU A 37 18.15 0.69 6.09
CA LEU A 37 16.72 0.81 6.39
C LEU A 37 16.24 2.25 6.23
N LEU A 38 16.97 3.23 6.80
CA LEU A 38 16.64 4.64 6.66
C LEU A 38 16.70 5.11 5.21
N ASN A 39 17.69 4.66 4.44
CA ASN A 39 17.80 4.98 3.01
C ASN A 39 16.59 4.45 2.23
N LYS A 40 16.17 3.21 2.48
CA LYS A 40 14.97 2.63 1.85
C LYS A 40 13.69 3.37 2.24
N ILE A 41 13.52 3.75 3.52
CA ILE A 41 12.37 4.55 3.96
C ILE A 41 12.33 5.90 3.24
N LYS A 42 13.46 6.61 3.17
CA LYS A 42 13.55 7.88 2.41
C LYS A 42 13.25 7.69 0.93
N GLY A 43 13.77 6.62 0.34
CA GLY A 43 13.49 6.25 -1.05
C GLY A 43 12.01 5.95 -1.30
N GLY A 44 11.32 5.32 -0.34
CA GLY A 44 9.88 5.08 -0.39
C GLY A 44 9.09 6.39 -0.48
N TRP A 45 9.34 7.34 0.42
CA TRP A 45 8.70 8.65 0.39
C TRP A 45 9.03 9.44 -0.89
N ALA A 46 10.30 9.49 -1.29
CA ALA A 46 10.68 10.19 -2.51
C ALA A 46 10.06 9.55 -3.77
N GLY A 47 10.02 8.22 -3.82
CA GLY A 47 9.46 7.46 -4.92
C GLY A 47 7.95 7.68 -5.08
N GLN A 48 7.19 7.74 -3.98
CA GLN A 48 5.78 8.09 -4.04
C GLN A 48 5.56 9.49 -4.62
N VAL A 49 6.28 10.51 -4.13
CA VAL A 49 6.14 11.88 -4.63
C VAL A 49 6.46 11.95 -6.13
N ILE A 50 7.55 11.31 -6.57
CA ILE A 50 7.89 11.20 -7.99
C ILE A 50 6.76 10.51 -8.77
N GLY A 51 6.19 9.44 -8.22
CA GLY A 51 5.08 8.70 -8.80
C GLY A 51 3.84 9.58 -9.02
N CYS A 52 3.38 10.30 -7.99
CA CYS A 52 2.25 11.24 -8.10
C CYS A 52 2.54 12.32 -9.17
N THR A 53 3.72 12.94 -9.12
CA THR A 53 4.11 13.97 -10.10
C THR A 53 4.13 13.43 -11.54
N TYR A 54 4.69 12.23 -11.74
CA TYR A 54 4.81 11.61 -13.06
C TYR A 54 3.46 11.11 -13.59
N GLY A 55 2.61 10.59 -12.71
CA GLY A 55 1.28 10.08 -13.04
C GLY A 55 0.24 11.17 -13.28
N GLY A 56 0.32 12.30 -12.56
CA GLY A 56 -0.65 13.40 -12.59
C GLY A 56 -1.07 13.88 -13.98
N PRO A 57 -0.15 14.15 -14.94
CA PRO A 57 -0.52 14.54 -16.30
C PRO A 57 -1.40 13.52 -17.06
N THR A 58 -1.42 12.26 -16.61
CA THR A 58 -2.08 11.15 -17.31
C THR A 58 -3.37 10.71 -16.65
N GLU A 59 -3.65 11.21 -15.44
CA GLU A 59 -4.82 10.85 -14.65
C GLU A 59 -6.12 11.11 -15.45
N PHE A 60 -6.91 10.05 -15.62
CA PHE A 60 -8.16 10.02 -16.40
C PHE A 60 -8.06 10.44 -17.88
N GLN A 61 -6.85 10.56 -18.47
CA GLN A 61 -6.67 11.01 -19.85
C GLN A 61 -6.74 9.87 -20.89
N TRP A 62 -6.43 8.63 -20.49
CA TRP A 62 -6.28 7.48 -21.40
C TRP A 62 -7.23 6.33 -21.07
N ASN A 63 -8.51 6.64 -20.84
CA ASN A 63 -9.49 5.66 -20.39
C ASN A 63 -9.73 4.56 -21.44
N GLY A 64 -9.60 3.30 -21.04
CA GLY A 64 -9.83 2.13 -21.92
C GLY A 64 -8.65 1.74 -22.80
N THR A 65 -7.49 2.36 -22.64
CA THR A 65 -6.24 1.99 -23.33
C THR A 65 -5.04 2.15 -22.41
N MET A 66 -3.90 1.56 -22.79
CA MET A 66 -2.61 1.88 -22.18
C MET A 66 -2.02 3.12 -22.86
N ILE A 67 -1.16 3.83 -22.12
CA ILE A 67 -0.31 4.88 -22.66
C ILE A 67 0.84 4.19 -23.42
N ASP A 68 1.01 4.53 -24.69
CA ASP A 68 2.06 3.97 -25.54
C ASP A 68 3.37 4.77 -25.41
N ASP A 69 4.52 4.13 -25.64
CA ASP A 69 5.86 4.69 -25.41
C ASP A 69 6.15 5.98 -26.20
N HIS A 70 5.42 6.24 -27.29
CA HIS A 70 5.57 7.48 -28.07
C HIS A 70 4.95 8.71 -27.41
N VAL A 71 4.19 8.55 -26.33
CA VAL A 71 3.56 9.65 -25.59
C VAL A 71 4.53 10.17 -24.53
N PRO A 72 5.13 11.37 -24.70
CA PRO A 72 6.05 11.89 -23.72
C PRO A 72 5.29 12.36 -22.47
N ILE A 73 5.72 11.90 -21.29
CA ILE A 73 5.29 12.46 -20.01
C ILE A 73 6.27 13.60 -19.65
N PRO A 74 5.81 14.87 -19.53
CA PRO A 74 6.70 16.00 -19.26
C PRO A 74 7.47 15.82 -17.95
N TRP A 75 8.79 15.88 -18.03
CA TRP A 75 9.67 15.75 -16.87
C TRP A 75 10.88 16.69 -16.99
N ASP A 76 11.18 17.38 -15.89
CA ASP A 76 12.33 18.25 -15.72
C ASP A 76 12.64 18.41 -14.22
N ASP A 77 13.78 19.02 -13.90
CA ASP A 77 14.26 19.17 -12.51
C ASP A 77 13.35 20.05 -11.62
N THR A 78 12.42 20.79 -12.21
CA THR A 78 11.46 21.66 -11.50
C THR A 78 10.06 21.06 -11.41
N ARG A 79 9.81 19.90 -12.03
CA ARG A 79 8.46 19.36 -12.23
C ARG A 79 7.69 19.15 -10.92
N LEU A 80 8.36 18.62 -9.90
CA LEU A 80 7.76 18.41 -8.58
C LEU A 80 7.35 19.75 -7.93
N LEU A 81 8.25 20.73 -7.96
CA LEU A 81 8.01 22.06 -7.40
C LEU A 81 6.87 22.75 -8.13
N TRP A 82 6.85 22.68 -9.46
CA TRP A 82 5.79 23.26 -10.27
C TRP A 82 4.43 22.70 -9.86
N TYR A 83 4.28 21.38 -9.75
CA TYR A 83 3.03 20.77 -9.31
C TYR A 83 2.68 21.15 -7.87
N TYR A 84 3.66 21.24 -6.97
CA TYR A 84 3.43 21.62 -5.59
C TYR A 84 2.91 23.05 -5.46
N GLU A 85 3.44 23.97 -6.26
CA GLU A 85 3.02 25.38 -6.22
C GLU A 85 1.74 25.65 -7.00
N ASN A 86 1.52 24.95 -8.11
CA ASN A 86 0.45 25.29 -9.07
C ASN A 86 -0.76 24.34 -8.99
N ALA A 87 -0.57 23.10 -8.56
CA ALA A 87 -1.62 22.09 -8.43
C ALA A 87 -1.38 21.19 -7.19
N PRO A 88 -1.30 21.77 -5.98
CA PRO A 88 -0.94 21.02 -4.76
C PRO A 88 -1.89 19.87 -4.45
N GLY A 89 -3.13 19.93 -4.95
CA GLY A 89 -4.10 18.85 -4.81
C GLY A 89 -3.68 17.52 -5.44
N LEU A 90 -2.68 17.51 -6.33
CA LEU A 90 -2.11 16.28 -6.91
C LEU A 90 -1.42 15.38 -5.87
N TYR A 91 -1.04 15.93 -4.71
CA TYR A 91 -0.31 15.17 -3.70
C TYR A 91 -1.21 14.67 -2.58
N ASP A 92 -2.51 14.49 -2.84
CA ASP A 92 -3.47 13.95 -1.89
C ASP A 92 -3.10 12.53 -1.43
N ASP A 93 -2.51 11.67 -2.28
CA ASP A 93 -1.93 10.38 -1.86
C ASP A 93 -0.89 10.58 -0.74
N ILE A 94 0.00 11.56 -0.90
CA ILE A 94 1.06 11.88 0.07
C ILE A 94 0.45 12.47 1.34
N TYR A 95 -0.58 13.28 1.19
CA TYR A 95 -1.28 13.90 2.31
C TYR A 95 -2.06 12.86 3.13
N MET A 96 -2.63 11.83 2.49
CA MET A 96 -3.22 10.68 3.17
C MET A 96 -2.18 9.98 4.04
N ASP A 97 -1.04 9.63 3.46
CA ASP A 97 0.05 8.95 4.18
C ASP A 97 0.59 9.79 5.34
N LEU A 98 0.83 11.09 5.11
CA LEU A 98 1.30 12.01 6.16
C LEU A 98 0.28 12.19 7.29
N THR A 99 -1.02 12.25 6.96
CA THR A 99 -2.09 12.30 7.96
C THR A 99 -2.08 11.04 8.81
N PHE A 100 -1.96 9.88 8.15
CA PHE A 100 -1.95 8.57 8.79
C PHE A 100 -0.77 8.43 9.77
N VAL A 101 0.46 8.70 9.31
CA VAL A 101 1.64 8.55 10.18
C VAL A 101 1.70 9.60 11.29
N ASN A 102 1.10 10.78 11.09
CA ASN A 102 1.01 11.82 12.13
C ASN A 102 0.10 11.40 13.30
N VAL A 103 -0.90 10.53 13.06
CA VAL A 103 -1.69 9.94 14.16
C VAL A 103 -0.82 8.99 14.96
N PHE A 104 -0.04 8.12 14.31
CA PHE A 104 0.90 7.23 15.01
C PHE A 104 1.94 7.99 15.81
N GLU A 105 2.50 9.07 15.25
CA GLU A 105 3.47 9.91 15.95
C GLU A 105 2.89 10.49 17.25
N LYS A 106 1.60 10.86 17.24
CA LYS A 106 0.93 11.52 18.38
C LYS A 106 0.30 10.55 19.38
N GLN A 107 -0.18 9.41 18.91
CA GLN A 107 -1.04 8.50 19.67
C GLN A 107 -0.43 7.11 19.87
N GLY A 108 0.70 6.83 19.21
CA GLY A 108 1.35 5.51 19.20
C GLY A 108 0.80 4.58 18.11
N LEU A 109 1.47 3.46 17.89
CA LEU A 109 1.09 2.48 16.87
C LEU A 109 -0.23 1.74 17.18
N ASP A 110 -0.66 1.74 18.44
CA ASP A 110 -1.92 1.15 18.89
C ASP A 110 -3.10 2.15 18.85
N ALA A 111 -2.95 3.25 18.10
CA ALA A 111 -3.99 4.26 17.97
C ALA A 111 -5.31 3.65 17.45
N PRO A 112 -6.47 3.98 18.06
CA PRO A 112 -7.76 3.56 17.54
C PRO A 112 -7.99 4.10 16.12
N ASP A 113 -8.57 3.27 15.26
CA ASP A 113 -8.98 3.61 13.88
C ASP A 113 -9.83 4.89 13.80
N SER A 114 -10.72 5.10 14.77
CA SER A 114 -11.53 6.31 14.89
C SER A 114 -10.73 7.61 14.93
N LEU A 115 -9.50 7.60 15.47
CA LEU A 115 -8.63 8.78 15.48
C LEU A 115 -8.05 9.07 14.09
N HIS A 116 -7.75 8.04 13.31
CA HIS A 116 -7.36 8.19 11.91
C HIS A 116 -8.52 8.74 11.08
N ALA A 117 -9.72 8.17 11.25
CA ALA A 117 -10.93 8.65 10.58
C ALA A 117 -11.21 10.13 10.89
N LEU A 118 -11.07 10.53 12.16
CA LEU A 118 -11.24 11.91 12.59
C LEU A 118 -10.17 12.83 11.97
N ALA A 119 -8.92 12.37 11.89
CA ALA A 119 -7.83 13.13 11.28
C ALA A 119 -8.09 13.40 9.79
N PHE A 120 -8.52 12.39 9.04
CA PHE A 120 -8.89 12.54 7.63
C PHE A 120 -10.11 13.45 7.44
N ALA A 121 -11.18 13.24 8.23
CA ALA A 121 -12.41 14.02 8.14
C ALA A 121 -12.22 15.52 8.42
N HIS A 122 -11.18 15.89 9.17
CA HIS A 122 -10.87 17.27 9.54
C HIS A 122 -9.58 17.81 8.90
N ALA A 123 -9.01 17.10 7.93
CA ALA A 123 -7.85 17.55 7.18
C ALA A 123 -8.09 18.93 6.53
N LYS A 124 -7.02 19.73 6.42
CA LYS A 124 -7.07 21.11 5.89
C LYS A 124 -6.65 21.22 4.43
N TYR A 125 -6.49 20.08 3.79
CA TYR A 125 -6.12 19.89 2.39
C TYR A 125 -7.11 18.92 1.76
N PRO A 126 -7.30 18.98 0.43
CA PRO A 126 -8.11 18.00 -0.27
C PRO A 126 -7.49 16.61 -0.12
N LEU A 127 -8.36 15.63 0.13
CA LEU A 127 -8.04 14.21 0.18
C LEU A 127 -9.06 13.51 -0.72
N TRP A 128 -8.62 12.55 -1.53
CA TRP A 128 -9.48 11.70 -2.36
C TRP A 128 -9.29 10.21 -2.05
#